data_AF-A0A7M3ZBD8-F1
#
_entry.id   AF-A0A7M3ZBD8-F1
#
_cell.length_a   1.000
_cell.length_b   1.000
_cell.length_c   1.000
_cell.angle_alpha   90.00
_cell.angle_beta   90.00
_cell.angle_gamma   90.00
#
_symmetry.space_group_name_H-M   'P 1'
#
loop_
_entity.id
_entity.type
_entity.pdbx_description
1 polymer ?
#
loop_
_entity_poly.entity_id
_entity_poly.type
_entity_poly.pdbx_seq_one_letter_code
_entity_poly.pdbx_strand_id
1 'polypeptide(L)'
;LGDKEVGELFGVSSTQDGRDRLKKIEIEPVKQGIVAGISGWLLAEGDRRGFDVTALLAECNPMYPDARAAAIATEALSDLADIDIPLDELLADARRIEDNVRQMFEMSKNLLPPPDAEFEVDEGDPMIG
;
A
#
# COMPACT_ATOMS: atom_id res chain seq x y z
N LEU A 1 -2.13 -16.47 -6.80
CA LEU A 1 -1.50 -15.30 -6.14
C LEU A 1 -0.20 -15.83 -5.56
N GLY A 2 0.93 -15.53 -6.22
CA GLY A 2 2.24 -15.95 -5.74
C GLY A 2 2.59 -15.27 -4.42
N ASP A 3 3.49 -15.88 -3.66
CA ASP A 3 4.18 -15.22 -2.54
C ASP A 3 4.60 -13.83 -3.00
N LYS A 4 3.93 -12.79 -2.47
CA LYS A 4 4.39 -11.42 -2.65
C LYS A 4 5.60 -11.27 -1.74
N GLU A 5 6.74 -10.95 -2.35
CA GLU A 5 7.92 -10.42 -1.67
C GLU A 5 7.46 -9.35 -0.66
N VAL A 6 8.11 -9.33 0.52
CA VAL A 6 7.89 -8.31 1.54
C VAL A 6 8.00 -6.95 0.84
N GLY A 7 6.93 -6.15 0.88
CA GLY A 7 6.88 -4.87 0.16
C GLY A 7 8.05 -3.98 0.58
N GLU A 8 8.65 -3.29 -0.39
CA GLU A 8 9.81 -2.44 -0.12
C GLU A 8 9.42 -1.25 0.76
N LEU A 9 10.29 -0.86 1.69
CA LEU A 9 10.11 0.31 2.53
C LEU A 9 11.22 1.32 2.25
N PHE A 10 10.80 2.55 1.96
CA PHE A 10 11.72 3.67 1.76
C PHE A 10 11.52 4.78 2.79
N GLY A 11 12.60 5.50 3.08
CA GLY A 11 12.59 6.63 4.00
C GLY A 11 13.02 7.94 3.34
N VAL A 12 12.36 9.04 3.72
CA VAL A 12 12.79 10.42 3.40
C VAL A 12 12.75 11.24 4.67
N SER A 13 13.85 11.93 4.99
CA SER A 13 13.92 12.82 6.16
C SER A 13 14.38 14.22 5.76
N SER A 14 13.76 15.24 6.37
CA SER A 14 14.13 16.65 6.20
C SER A 14 15.54 16.93 6.71
N THR A 15 15.90 16.39 7.87
CA THR A 15 17.18 16.67 8.54
C THR A 15 18.22 15.59 8.27
N GLN A 16 19.50 15.97 8.44
CA GLN A 16 20.62 15.02 8.36
C GLN A 16 20.54 13.97 9.47
N ASP A 17 20.24 14.39 10.69
CA ASP A 17 20.07 13.49 11.84
C ASP A 17 18.99 12.45 11.58
N GLY A 18 17.83 12.84 11.04
CA GLY A 18 16.78 11.89 10.69
C GLY A 18 17.18 10.93 9.56
N ARG A 19 17.97 11.39 8.57
CA ARG A 19 18.54 10.49 7.54
C ARG A 19 19.50 9.47 8.14
N ASP A 20 20.28 9.85 9.14
CA ASP A 20 21.22 8.94 9.78
C ASP A 20 20.52 7.96 10.74
N ARG A 21 19.40 8.37 11.36
CA ARG A 21 18.51 7.43 12.08
C ARG A 21 17.89 6.39 11.14
N LEU A 22 17.39 6.80 9.97
CA LEU A 22 16.86 5.87 8.97
C LEU A 22 17.89 4.81 8.55
N LYS A 23 19.14 5.22 8.29
CA LYS A 23 20.22 4.27 7.97
C LYS A 23 20.56 3.32 9.11
N LYS A 24 20.47 3.79 10.36
CA LYS A 24 20.80 2.98 11.54
C LYS A 24 19.85 1.78 11.69
N ILE A 25 18.60 1.95 11.29
CA ILE A 25 17.58 0.89 11.28
C ILE A 25 17.40 0.26 9.88
N GLU A 26 18.41 0.41 9.02
CA GLU A 26 18.49 -0.24 7.70
C GLU A 26 17.34 0.10 6.73
N ILE A 27 16.70 1.26 6.90
CA ILE A 27 15.72 1.76 5.93
C ILE A 27 16.43 2.44 4.76
N GLU A 28 16.15 1.96 3.55
CA GLU A 28 16.75 2.50 2.33
C GLU A 28 16.22 3.93 2.06
N PRO A 29 17.11 4.92 1.86
CA PRO A 29 16.69 6.25 1.46
C PRO A 29 16.18 6.25 0.01
N VAL A 30 15.17 7.07 -0.28
CA VAL A 30 14.73 7.28 -1.67
C VAL A 30 15.87 7.91 -2.48
N LYS A 31 16.33 7.22 -3.53
CA LYS A 31 17.43 7.69 -4.40
C LYS A 31 16.96 8.71 -5.45
N GLN A 32 15.80 8.46 -6.04
CA GLN A 32 15.17 9.31 -7.05
C GLN A 32 13.65 9.23 -6.91
N GLY A 33 12.97 10.37 -6.95
CA GLY A 33 11.51 10.43 -6.85
C GLY A 33 11.00 11.78 -6.37
N ILE A 34 9.68 11.94 -6.36
CA ILE A 34 8.98 13.11 -5.83
C ILE A 34 7.99 12.63 -4.77
N VAL A 35 8.13 13.14 -3.54
CA VAL A 35 7.11 12.96 -2.49
C VAL A 35 6.11 14.11 -2.60
N ALA A 36 4.88 13.81 -2.98
CA ALA A 36 3.82 14.78 -3.18
C ALA A 36 2.85 14.85 -1.97
N GLY A 37 1.91 15.79 -2.04
CA GLY A 37 0.85 15.93 -1.04
C GLY A 37 1.33 16.49 0.30
N ILE A 38 0.59 16.18 1.37
CA ILE A 38 0.85 16.71 2.72
C ILE A 38 2.23 16.25 3.23
N SER A 39 2.62 15.01 2.97
CA SER A 39 3.94 14.49 3.38
C SER A 39 5.08 15.28 2.76
N GLY A 40 5.01 15.56 1.46
CA GLY A 40 6.01 16.38 0.76
C GLY A 40 6.07 17.81 1.30
N TRP A 41 4.90 18.41 1.56
CA TRP A 41 4.82 19.75 2.16
C TRP A 41 5.42 19.79 3.57
N LEU A 42 5.12 18.80 4.41
CA LEU A 42 5.66 18.70 5.77
C LEU A 42 7.17 18.48 5.76
N LEU A 43 7.69 17.65 4.85
CA LEU A 43 9.13 17.46 4.67
C LEU A 43 9.82 18.78 4.29
N ALA A 44 9.26 19.52 3.32
CA ALA A 44 9.80 20.80 2.89
C ALA A 44 9.75 21.84 4.01
N GLU A 45 8.65 21.91 4.76
CA GLU A 45 8.51 22.86 5.86
C GLU A 45 9.37 22.48 7.07
N GLY A 46 9.55 21.18 7.29
CA GLY A 46 10.48 20.62 8.26
C GLY A 46 11.90 21.06 7.97
N ASP A 47 12.36 20.89 6.72
CA ASP A 47 13.68 21.34 6.29
C ASP A 47 13.84 22.86 6.47
N ARG A 48 12.85 23.64 6.00
CA ARG A 48 12.87 25.11 6.09
C ARG A 48 12.93 25.64 7.53
N ARG A 49 12.28 24.96 8.48
CA ARG A 49 12.18 25.39 9.88
C ARG A 49 13.15 24.66 10.81
N GLY A 50 13.91 23.68 10.32
CA GLY A 50 14.76 22.82 11.14
C GLY A 50 13.98 21.85 12.04
N PHE A 51 12.73 21.50 11.67
CA PHE A 51 12.02 20.40 12.32
C PHE A 51 12.38 19.07 11.68
N ASP A 52 12.56 18.08 12.55
CA ASP A 52 12.82 16.72 12.13
C ASP A 52 11.52 16.04 11.70
N VAL A 53 11.37 15.91 10.38
CA VAL A 53 10.21 15.31 9.73
C VAL A 53 10.72 14.15 8.88
N THR A 54 10.17 12.97 9.13
CA THR A 54 10.50 11.75 8.39
C THR A 54 9.22 11.18 7.78
N ALA A 55 9.27 10.82 6.50
CA ALA A 55 8.23 10.08 5.80
C ALA A 55 8.69 8.65 5.52
N LEU A 56 7.88 7.69 5.95
CA LEU A 56 8.03 6.26 5.65
C LEU A 56 7.10 5.92 4.49
N LEU A 57 7.65 5.31 3.44
CA LEU A 57 6.98 5.05 2.17
C LEU A 57 7.05 3.56 1.89
N ALA A 58 6.06 2.82 2.40
CA ALA A 58 5.90 1.40 2.10
C ALA A 58 5.23 1.22 0.73
N GLU A 59 5.80 0.35 -0.09
CA GLU A 59 5.18 -0.05 -1.35
C GLU A 59 3.87 -0.78 -1.07
N CYS A 60 2.81 -0.39 -1.78
CA CYS A 60 1.47 -0.91 -1.56
C CYS A 60 0.76 -1.18 -2.90
N ASN A 61 -0.18 -2.12 -2.89
CA ASN A 61 -1.01 -2.33 -4.06
C ASN A 61 -2.06 -1.22 -4.19
N PRO A 62 -2.14 -0.49 -5.33
CA PRO A 62 -3.09 0.61 -5.47
C PRO A 62 -4.54 0.16 -5.72
N MET A 63 -4.77 -1.11 -6.08
CA MET A 63 -6.10 -1.60 -6.46
C MET A 63 -6.99 -1.94 -5.27
N TYR A 64 -6.41 -2.15 -4.09
CA TYR A 64 -7.15 -2.54 -2.89
C TYR A 64 -6.40 -2.09 -1.62
N PRO A 65 -7.11 -1.93 -0.49
CA PRO A 65 -6.46 -1.57 0.78
C PRO A 65 -5.40 -2.61 1.18
N ASP A 66 -4.17 -2.14 1.43
CA ASP A 66 -3.02 -3.00 1.74
C ASP A 66 -2.56 -2.79 3.19
N ALA A 67 -3.16 -3.56 4.11
CA ALA A 67 -2.82 -3.48 5.53
C ALA A 67 -1.44 -4.09 5.84
N ARG A 68 -0.87 -4.92 4.95
CA ARG A 68 0.50 -5.43 5.13
C ARG A 68 1.53 -4.32 4.92
N ALA A 69 1.35 -3.51 3.88
CA ALA A 69 2.19 -2.32 3.67
C ALA A 69 2.12 -1.36 4.87
N ALA A 70 0.94 -1.18 5.45
CA ALA A 70 0.78 -0.39 6.67
C ALA A 70 1.51 -1.00 7.88
N ALA A 71 1.49 -2.33 8.03
CA ALA A 71 2.23 -3.01 9.09
C ALA A 71 3.74 -2.81 8.96
N ILE A 72 4.30 -2.92 7.75
CA ILE A 72 5.73 -2.66 7.47
C ILE A 72 6.11 -1.23 7.84
N ALA A 73 5.32 -0.23 7.44
CA ALA A 73 5.57 1.15 7.82
C ALA A 73 5.46 1.39 9.34
N THR A 74 4.58 0.66 10.02
CA THR A 74 4.36 0.79 11.47
C THR A 74 5.47 0.11 12.27
N GLU A 75 5.99 -1.03 11.81
CA GLU A 75 7.17 -1.69 12.38
C GLU A 75 8.39 -0.77 12.34
N ALA A 76 8.65 -0.16 11.19
CA ALA A 76 9.71 0.83 11.04
C ALA A 76 9.51 2.08 11.94
N LEU A 77 8.26 2.50 12.14
CA LEU A 77 7.96 3.58 13.07
C LEU A 77 8.25 3.17 14.53
N SER A 78 7.91 1.94 14.91
CA SER A 78 8.21 1.35 16.22
C SER A 78 9.72 1.41 16.48
N ASP A 79 10.53 0.99 15.51
CA ASP A 79 12.01 1.03 15.60
C ASP A 79 12.57 2.46 15.66
N LEU A 80 12.02 3.39 14.87
CA LEU A 80 12.45 4.81 14.90
C LEU A 80 12.10 5.49 16.21
N ALA A 81 10.94 5.17 16.78
CA ALA A 81 10.42 5.82 17.98
C ALA A 81 10.85 5.12 19.27
N ASP A 82 11.40 3.90 19.19
CA ASP A 82 11.69 3.03 20.32
C ASP A 82 10.42 2.76 21.16
N ILE A 83 9.31 2.49 20.46
CA ILE A 83 7.98 2.23 21.05
C ILE A 83 7.45 0.92 20.49
N ASP A 84 7.17 -0.05 21.36
CA ASP A 84 6.54 -1.32 20.96
C ASP A 84 5.09 -1.10 20.50
N ILE A 85 4.81 -1.37 19.22
CA ILE A 85 3.49 -1.25 18.61
C ILE A 85 3.02 -2.65 18.20
N PRO A 86 2.01 -3.23 18.87
CA PRO A 86 1.51 -4.56 18.51
C PRO A 86 0.81 -4.54 17.14
N LEU A 87 1.22 -5.45 16.24
CA LEU A 87 0.72 -5.52 14.86
C LEU A 87 -0.26 -6.67 14.61
N ASP A 88 -0.53 -7.51 15.61
CA ASP A 88 -1.32 -8.74 15.45
C ASP A 88 -2.72 -8.48 14.86
N GLU A 89 -3.42 -7.48 15.37
CA GLU A 89 -4.76 -7.12 14.89
C GLU A 89 -4.72 -6.57 13.46
N LEU A 90 -3.73 -5.74 13.14
CA LEU A 90 -3.56 -5.17 11.79
C LEU A 90 -3.27 -6.27 10.75
N LEU A 91 -2.43 -7.25 11.12
CA LEU A 91 -2.14 -8.41 10.26
C LEU A 91 -3.34 -9.35 10.11
N ALA A 92 -4.14 -9.51 11.16
CA ALA A 92 -5.40 -10.27 11.08
C ALA A 92 -6.40 -9.58 10.13
N ASP A 93 -6.52 -8.26 10.21
CA ASP A 93 -7.35 -7.46 9.30
C ASP A 93 -6.84 -7.53 7.86
N ALA A 94 -5.52 -7.55 7.64
CA ALA A 94 -4.93 -7.73 6.32
C ALA A 94 -5.40 -9.02 5.65
N ARG A 95 -5.37 -10.15 6.38
CA ARG A 95 -5.86 -11.45 5.88
C ARG A 95 -7.34 -11.39 5.53
N ARG A 96 -8.16 -10.77 6.38
CA ARG A 96 -9.60 -10.61 6.15
C ARG A 96 -9.90 -9.77 4.90
N ILE A 97 -9.18 -8.66 4.70
CA ILE A 97 -9.33 -7.82 3.50
C ILE A 97 -8.95 -8.59 2.24
N GLU A 98 -7.83 -9.31 2.25
CA GLU A 98 -7.38 -10.14 1.13
C GLU A 98 -8.38 -11.24 0.76
N ASP A 99 -8.97 -11.91 1.76
CA ASP A 99 -9.98 -12.93 1.54
C ASP A 99 -11.25 -12.35 0.90
N ASN A 100 -11.71 -11.19 1.38
CA ASN A 100 -12.86 -10.49 0.79
C ASN A 100 -12.58 -10.09 -0.68
N VAL A 101 -11.40 -9.54 -0.95
CA VAL A 101 -10.98 -9.17 -2.31
C VAL A 101 -10.95 -10.41 -3.21
N ARG A 102 -10.42 -11.54 -2.72
CA ARG A 102 -10.39 -12.82 -3.46
C ARG A 102 -11.80 -13.31 -3.81
N GLN A 103 -12.72 -13.30 -2.84
CA GLN A 103 -14.11 -13.72 -3.06
C GLN A 103 -14.81 -12.86 -4.12
N MET A 104 -14.59 -11.53 -4.10
CA MET A 104 -15.13 -10.62 -5.11
C MET A 104 -14.64 -10.97 -6.53
N PHE A 105 -13.36 -11.32 -6.69
CA PHE A 105 -12.79 -11.73 -7.97
C PHE A 105 -13.29 -13.11 -8.44
N GLU A 106 -13.53 -14.05 -7.52
CA GLU A 106 -14.10 -15.36 -7.86
C GLU A 106 -15.55 -15.24 -8.32
N MET A 107 -16.34 -14.41 -7.64
CA MET A 107 -17.74 -14.17 -8.00
C MET A 107 -17.87 -13.49 -9.36
N SER A 108 -16.99 -12.53 -9.69
CA SER A 108 -17.02 -11.84 -10.99
C SER A 108 -16.60 -12.76 -12.16
N LYS A 109 -15.68 -13.70 -11.95
CA LYS A 109 -15.33 -14.72 -12.95
C LYS A 109 -16.49 -15.67 -13.27
N ASN A 110 -17.30 -16.02 -12.28
CA ASN A 110 -18.46 -16.90 -12.47
C ASN A 110 -19.65 -16.21 -13.16
N LEU A 111 -19.63 -14.88 -13.29
CA LEU A 111 -20.66 -14.08 -13.99
C LEU A 111 -20.35 -13.88 -15.47
N LEU A 112 -19.16 -14.24 -15.95
CA LEU A 112 -18.83 -14.18 -17.37
C LEU A 112 -19.35 -15.43 -18.06
N PRO A 113 -20.16 -15.31 -19.14
CA PRO A 113 -20.58 -16.48 -19.90
C PRO A 113 -19.33 -17.20 -20.45
N PRO A 114 -19.35 -18.54 -20.54
CA PRO A 114 -18.24 -19.28 -21.12
C PRO A 114 -17.93 -18.73 -22.54
N PRO A 115 -16.67 -18.76 -22.99
CA PRO A 115 -16.27 -18.21 -24.30
C PRO A 115 -17.01 -18.84 -25.48
N ASP A 116 -17.66 -19.98 -25.26
CA ASP A 116 -18.38 -20.77 -26.25
C ASP A 116 -19.91 -20.66 -26.07
N ALA A 117 -20.39 -19.77 -25.19
CA ALA A 117 -21.82 -19.49 -25.08
C ALA A 117 -22.28 -18.82 -26.38
N GLU A 118 -22.97 -19.59 -27.22
CA GLU A 118 -23.72 -19.05 -28.35
C GLU A 118 -24.70 -18.02 -27.79
N PHE A 119 -24.51 -16.76 -28.18
CA PHE A 119 -25.49 -15.72 -27.91
C PHE A 119 -26.73 -16.03 -28.74
N GLU A 120 -27.69 -16.77 -28.17
CA GLU A 120 -29.02 -16.88 -28.73
C GLU A 120 -29.65 -15.49 -28.68
N VAL A 121 -29.68 -14.82 -29.83
CA VAL A 121 -30.45 -13.60 -30.03
C VAL A 121 -31.92 -13.98 -29.96
N ASP A 122 -32.61 -13.52 -28.91
CA ASP A 122 -34.05 -13.61 -28.81
C ASP A 122 -34.68 -12.70 -29.87
N GLU A 123 -35.36 -13.29 -30.86
CA GLU A 123 -36.05 -12.55 -31.94
C GLU A 123 -37.16 -11.60 -31.39
N GLY A 124 -37.48 -11.69 -30.09
CA GLY A 124 -38.36 -10.77 -29.38
C GLY A 124 -37.70 -9.53 -28.75
N ASP A 125 -36.39 -9.32 -28.88
CA ASP A 125 -35.70 -8.18 -28.25
C ASP A 125 -36.11 -6.83 -28.89
N PRO A 126 -36.81 -5.94 -28.16
CA PRO A 126 -37.23 -4.63 -28.67
C PRO A 126 -36.08 -3.65 -28.95
N MET A 127 -34.85 -3.99 -28.58
CA MET A 127 -33.64 -3.23 -28.92
C MET A 127 -33.12 -3.54 -30.33
N ILE A 128 -33.68 -4.56 -31.00
CA ILE A 128 -33.49 -4.85 -32.41
C ILE A 128 -34.73 -4.35 -33.16
N GLY A 129 -34.81 -3.02 -33.27
CA GLY A 129 -35.74 -2.32 -34.15
C GLY A 129 -35.02 -1.76 -35.37
#